data_AF-A0A350G6H9-F1
#
_entry.id   AF-A0A350G6H9-F1
#
_cell.length_a   1.000
_cell.length_b   1.000
_cell.length_c   1.000
_cell.angle_alpha   90.00
_cell.angle_beta   90.00
_cell.angle_gamma   90.00
#
_symmetry.space_group_name_H-M   'P 1'
#
loop_
_entity.id
_entity.type
_entity.pdbx_description
1 polymer ?
#
loop_
_entity_poly.entity_id
_entity_poly.type
_entity_poly.pdbx_seq_one_letter_code
_entity_poly.pdbx_strand_id
1 'polypeptide(L)'
;MENKSNKPKIATKKHIARLERERKQVSLVRTVAIVMFGVIALLLGYGYLDINYLQLQKPVAEVNGEKISIQQWQERVQLQRVNFVSLYQRYQFFQQQFGMDVTQQVQEVEFYLQSPEAIGQLVIDQMIDEALISQEAEKRGIIVSD
;
A
#
# COMPACT_ATOMS: atom_id res chain seq x y z
N MET A 1 -33.28 -31.68 -57.56
CA MET A 1 -34.31 -30.62 -57.64
C MET A 1 -34.64 -30.20 -56.21
N GLU A 2 -34.60 -28.97 -55.75
CA GLU A 2 -34.30 -27.66 -56.32
C GLU A 2 -34.05 -26.74 -55.11
N ASN A 3 -33.07 -25.85 -55.26
CA ASN A 3 -32.51 -24.97 -54.24
C ASN A 3 -33.57 -23.94 -53.80
N LYS A 4 -34.05 -23.97 -52.54
CA LYS A 4 -34.97 -22.93 -52.02
C LYS A 4 -34.20 -21.64 -51.75
N SER A 5 -34.03 -20.90 -52.83
CA SER A 5 -33.58 -19.51 -52.91
C SER A 5 -34.15 -18.64 -51.79
N ASN A 6 -33.27 -18.20 -50.90
CA ASN A 6 -33.54 -17.18 -49.90
C ASN A 6 -33.71 -15.83 -50.64
N LYS A 7 -34.95 -15.53 -51.05
CA LYS A 7 -35.26 -14.25 -51.70
C LYS A 7 -35.01 -13.12 -50.71
N PRO A 8 -34.18 -12.11 -51.06
CA PRO A 8 -33.91 -10.99 -50.16
C PRO A 8 -35.23 -10.24 -49.94
N LYS A 9 -35.68 -10.17 -48.69
CA LYS A 9 -36.81 -9.34 -48.28
C LYS A 9 -36.47 -7.90 -48.69
N ILE A 10 -37.22 -7.35 -49.64
CA ILE A 10 -37.03 -5.99 -50.15
C ILE A 10 -37.30 -5.03 -48.99
N ALA A 11 -36.22 -4.57 -48.35
CA ALA A 11 -36.30 -3.59 -47.28
C ALA A 11 -36.75 -2.27 -47.91
N THR A 12 -37.93 -1.78 -47.51
CA THR A 12 -38.42 -0.46 -47.91
C THR A 12 -37.38 0.58 -47.47
N LYS A 13 -37.07 1.59 -48.29
CA LYS A 13 -36.09 2.65 -47.95
C LYS A 13 -36.31 3.25 -46.55
N LYS A 14 -37.57 3.29 -46.09
CA LYS A 14 -38.00 3.71 -44.75
C LYS A 14 -37.53 2.80 -43.61
N HIS A 15 -37.47 1.48 -43.81
CA HIS A 15 -36.96 0.52 -42.83
C HIS A 15 -35.43 0.59 -42.72
N ILE A 16 -34.74 0.77 -43.85
CA ILE A 16 -33.26 0.91 -43.88
C ILE A 16 -32.83 2.16 -43.09
N ALA A 17 -33.53 3.29 -43.30
CA ALA A 17 -33.26 4.53 -42.58
C ALA A 17 -33.53 4.45 -41.05
N ARG A 18 -34.48 3.62 -40.61
CA ARG A 18 -34.75 3.40 -39.18
C ARG A 18 -33.68 2.52 -38.54
N LEU A 19 -33.26 1.46 -39.25
CA LEU A 19 -32.21 0.54 -38.81
C LEU A 19 -30.85 1.24 -38.67
N GLU A 20 -30.53 2.17 -39.58
CA GLU A 20 -29.29 2.95 -39.51
C GLU A 20 -29.25 3.90 -38.29
N ARG A 21 -30.39 4.46 -37.88
CA ARG A 21 -30.48 5.31 -36.68
C ARG A 21 -30.27 4.50 -35.40
N GLU A 22 -30.85 3.32 -35.31
CA GLU A 22 -30.65 2.40 -34.18
C GLU A 22 -29.21 1.94 -34.09
N ARG A 23 -28.57 1.59 -35.22
CA ARG A 23 -27.14 1.22 -35.23
C ARG A 23 -26.25 2.35 -34.72
N LYS A 24 -26.53 3.60 -35.10
CA LYS A 24 -25.80 4.78 -34.60
C LYS A 24 -26.00 4.99 -33.09
N GLN A 25 -27.22 4.81 -32.58
CA GLN A 25 -27.49 4.87 -31.15
C GLN A 25 -26.77 3.76 -30.39
N VAL A 26 -26.82 2.52 -30.89
CA VAL A 26 -26.15 1.37 -30.28
C VAL A 26 -24.63 1.55 -30.30
N SER A 27 -24.05 2.02 -31.41
CA SER A 27 -22.61 2.28 -31.48
C SER A 27 -22.19 3.39 -30.53
N LEU A 28 -22.99 4.46 -30.40
CA LEU A 28 -22.70 5.57 -29.48
C LEU A 28 -22.78 5.12 -28.02
N VAL A 29 -23.84 4.41 -27.63
CA VAL A 29 -23.96 3.84 -26.27
C VAL A 29 -22.81 2.88 -25.97
N ARG A 30 -22.42 2.04 -26.94
CA ARG A 30 -21.26 1.14 -26.80
C ARG A 30 -19.96 1.91 -26.60
N THR A 31 -19.70 2.97 -27.38
CA THR A 31 -18.50 3.79 -27.23
C THR A 31 -18.48 4.49 -25.87
N VAL A 32 -19.59 5.08 -25.44
CA VAL A 32 -19.70 5.72 -24.11
C VAL A 32 -19.46 4.70 -23.00
N ALA A 33 -20.01 3.49 -23.11
CA ALA A 33 -19.76 2.42 -22.15
C ALA A 33 -18.28 2.04 -22.09
N ILE A 34 -17.61 1.86 -23.24
CA ILE A 34 -16.17 1.55 -23.29
C ILE A 34 -15.34 2.67 -22.66
N VAL A 35 -15.66 3.93 -22.98
CA VAL A 35 -14.98 5.09 -22.39
C VAL A 35 -15.17 5.12 -20.88
N MET A 36 -16.38 4.89 -20.39
CA MET A 36 -16.68 4.85 -18.96
C MET A 36 -15.88 3.74 -18.25
N PHE A 37 -15.85 2.53 -18.80
CA PHE A 37 -15.00 1.45 -18.27
C PHE A 37 -13.52 1.81 -18.30
N GLY A 38 -13.05 2.48 -19.36
CA GLY A 38 -11.68 2.98 -19.47
C GLY A 38 -11.33 3.99 -18.37
N VAL A 39 -12.23 4.92 -18.07
CA VAL A 39 -12.07 5.89 -16.97
C VAL A 39 -12.01 5.19 -15.62
N ILE A 40 -12.91 4.23 -15.36
CA ILE A 40 -12.90 3.44 -14.13
C ILE A 40 -11.57 2.68 -13.99
N ALA A 41 -11.11 2.01 -15.06
CA ALA A 41 -9.84 1.29 -15.05
C ALA A 41 -8.65 2.22 -14.80
N LEU A 42 -8.65 3.43 -15.37
CA LEU A 42 -7.61 4.44 -15.11
C LEU A 42 -7.61 4.91 -13.66
N LEU A 43 -8.78 5.19 -13.07
CA LEU A 43 -8.88 5.60 -11.66
C LEU A 43 -8.41 4.49 -10.72
N LEU A 44 -8.79 3.23 -10.99
CA LEU A 44 -8.32 2.09 -10.21
C LEU A 44 -6.80 1.88 -10.34
N GLY A 45 -6.27 1.98 -11.56
CA GLY A 45 -4.83 1.87 -11.80
C GLY A 45 -4.03 2.98 -11.11
N TYR A 46 -4.53 4.22 -11.18
CA TYR A 46 -3.93 5.36 -10.49
C TYR A 46 -3.97 5.18 -8.97
N GLY A 47 -5.12 4.82 -8.40
CA GLY A 47 -5.25 4.59 -6.95
C GLY A 47 -4.35 3.47 -6.45
N TYR A 48 -4.21 2.39 -7.23
CA TYR A 48 -3.29 1.30 -6.93
C TYR A 48 -1.83 1.78 -6.90
N LEU A 49 -1.40 2.56 -7.89
CA LEU A 49 -0.05 3.15 -7.94
C LEU A 49 0.20 4.15 -6.80
N ASP A 50 -0.79 4.98 -6.49
CA ASP A 50 -0.67 5.99 -5.45
C ASP A 50 -0.43 5.36 -4.08
N ILE A 51 -1.23 4.37 -3.71
CA ILE A 51 -1.14 3.67 -2.41
C ILE A 51 0.15 2.86 -2.31
N ASN A 52 0.55 2.15 -3.36
CA ASN A 52 1.69 1.23 -3.29
C ASN A 52 3.06 1.90 -3.50
N TYR A 53 3.11 3.06 -4.16
CA TYR A 53 4.40 3.66 -4.56
C TYR A 53 4.52 5.15 -4.19
N LEU A 54 3.54 5.98 -4.55
CA LEU A 54 3.67 7.43 -4.31
C LEU A 54 3.52 7.81 -2.84
N GLN A 55 2.66 7.13 -2.08
CA GLN A 55 2.51 7.40 -0.64
C GLN A 55 3.71 6.90 0.17
N LEU A 56 4.32 5.77 -0.21
CA LEU A 56 5.45 5.17 0.52
C LEU A 56 6.74 6.00 0.41
N GLN A 57 6.89 6.82 -0.64
CA GLN A 57 8.06 7.66 -0.87
C GLN A 57 7.99 9.03 -0.18
N LYS A 58 6.85 9.38 0.44
CA LYS A 58 6.77 10.64 1.18
C LYS A 58 7.63 10.53 2.45
N PRO A 59 8.39 11.57 2.80
CA PRO A 59 9.18 11.57 4.02
C PRO A 59 8.27 11.68 5.26
N VAL A 60 8.54 10.85 6.28
CA VAL A 60 7.91 10.97 7.62
C VAL A 60 8.59 12.06 8.42
N ALA A 61 9.92 12.15 8.31
CA ALA A 61 10.75 13.12 8.99
C ALA A 61 11.93 13.52 8.09
N GLU A 62 12.46 14.72 8.33
CA GLU A 62 13.67 15.24 7.66
C GLU A 62 14.67 15.68 8.72
N VAL A 63 15.89 15.15 8.66
CA VAL A 63 16.97 15.38 9.63
C VAL A 63 18.15 16.03 8.91
N ASN A 64 18.30 17.35 9.04
CA ASN A 64 19.35 18.14 8.37
C ASN A 64 19.48 17.89 6.85
N GLY A 65 18.37 17.65 6.16
CA GLY A 65 18.34 17.37 4.72
C GLY A 65 18.31 15.88 4.34
N GLU A 66 18.53 14.98 5.30
CA GLU A 66 18.31 13.54 5.11
C GLU A 66 16.84 13.20 5.31
N LYS A 67 16.24 12.53 4.33
CA LYS A 67 14.82 12.18 4.33
C LYS A 67 14.61 10.75 4.79
N ILE A 68 13.85 10.59 5.87
CA ILE A 68 13.39 9.29 6.35
C ILE A 68 12.08 8.98 5.64
N SER A 69 12.07 7.95 4.78
CA SER A 69 10.88 7.57 4.01
C SER A 69 9.86 6.78 4.84
N ILE A 70 8.58 6.87 4.48
CA ILE A 70 7.50 6.07 5.11
C ILE A 70 7.79 4.58 5.02
N GLN A 71 8.30 4.11 3.89
CA GLN A 71 8.63 2.69 3.72
C GLN A 71 9.65 2.20 4.77
N GLN A 72 10.76 2.92 4.93
CA GLN A 72 11.80 2.56 5.90
C GLN A 72 11.24 2.55 7.33
N TRP A 73 10.45 3.55 7.68
CA TRP A 73 9.80 3.61 8.99
C TRP A 73 8.83 2.45 9.21
N GLN A 74 7.98 2.13 8.23
CA GLN A 74 7.03 1.01 8.33
C GLN A 74 7.74 -0.35 8.50
N GLU A 75 8.80 -0.60 7.73
CA GLU A 75 9.60 -1.82 7.84
C GLU A 75 10.21 -1.94 9.25
N ARG A 76 10.77 -0.85 9.78
CA ARG A 76 11.33 -0.82 11.14
C ARG A 76 10.28 -0.97 12.23
N VAL A 77 9.09 -0.37 12.08
CA VAL A 77 7.97 -0.56 13.01
C VAL A 77 7.53 -2.03 13.05
N GLN A 78 7.43 -2.68 11.90
CA GLN A 78 7.10 -4.10 11.83
C GLN A 78 8.16 -4.96 12.54
N LEU A 79 9.44 -4.70 12.28
CA LEU A 79 10.54 -5.40 12.94
C LEU A 79 10.52 -5.17 14.46
N GLN A 80 10.31 -3.92 14.90
CA GLN A 80 10.25 -3.58 16.32
C GLN A 80 9.09 -4.28 17.03
N ARG A 81 7.94 -4.40 16.37
CA ARG A 81 6.80 -5.16 16.89
C ARG A 81 7.13 -6.65 17.04
N VAL A 82 7.82 -7.25 16.07
CA VAL A 82 8.27 -8.65 16.17
C VAL A 82 9.23 -8.82 17.36
N ASN A 83 10.15 -7.86 17.57
CA ASN A 83 11.04 -7.87 18.73
C ASN A 83 10.27 -7.83 20.06
N PHE A 84 9.26 -6.97 20.18
CA PHE A 84 8.42 -6.92 21.38
C PHE A 84 7.61 -8.21 21.61
N VAL A 85 7.07 -8.82 20.55
CA VAL A 85 6.39 -10.12 20.66
C VAL A 85 7.36 -11.20 21.14
N SER A 86 8.58 -11.25 20.60
CA SER A 86 9.61 -12.20 21.04
C SER A 86 10.00 -11.97 22.50
N LEU A 87 10.13 -10.71 22.90
CA LEU A 87 10.42 -10.31 24.28
C LEU A 87 9.32 -10.76 25.25
N TYR A 88 8.05 -10.55 24.88
CA TYR A 88 6.88 -11.00 25.62
C TYR A 88 6.90 -12.51 25.84
N GLN A 89 7.10 -13.29 24.77
CA GLN A 89 7.17 -14.75 24.83
C GLN A 89 8.30 -15.23 25.74
N ARG A 90 9.45 -14.54 25.71
CA ARG A 90 10.58 -14.84 26.58
C ARG A 90 10.23 -14.61 28.06
N TYR A 91 9.55 -13.52 28.40
CA TYR A 91 9.11 -13.29 29.78
C TYR A 91 8.09 -14.33 30.25
N GLN A 92 7.13 -14.68 29.40
CA GLN A 92 6.16 -15.74 29.71
C GLN A 92 6.83 -17.09 29.96
N PHE A 93 7.84 -17.44 29.15
CA PHE A 93 8.64 -18.63 29.38
C PHE A 93 9.37 -18.59 30.72
N PHE A 94 9.97 -17.45 31.07
CA PHE A 94 10.66 -17.31 32.37
C PHE A 94 9.71 -17.44 33.56
N GLN A 95 8.52 -16.86 33.47
CA GLN A 95 7.50 -16.97 34.52
C GLN A 95 7.06 -18.43 34.71
N GLN A 96 6.78 -19.15 33.63
CA GLN A 96 6.25 -20.52 33.68
C GLN A 96 7.31 -21.54 34.11
N GLN A 97 8.54 -21.41 33.60
CA GLN A 97 9.59 -22.41 33.82
C GLN A 97 10.36 -22.18 35.13
N PHE A 98 10.52 -20.92 35.55
CA PHE A 98 11.37 -20.55 36.68
C PHE A 98 10.61 -19.84 37.81
N GLY A 99 9.30 -19.59 37.66
CA GLY A 99 8.49 -18.93 38.69
C GLY A 99 8.90 -17.48 38.96
N MET A 100 9.58 -16.83 38.02
CA MET A 100 10.10 -15.48 38.19
C MET A 100 8.96 -14.45 38.06
N ASP A 101 8.91 -13.47 38.97
CA ASP A 101 7.96 -12.36 38.83
C ASP A 101 8.46 -11.36 37.79
N VAL A 102 7.84 -11.41 36.63
CA VAL A 102 8.12 -10.54 35.47
C VAL A 102 6.95 -9.61 35.16
N THR A 103 6.00 -9.46 36.10
CA THR A 103 4.72 -8.78 35.85
C THR A 103 4.92 -7.35 35.35
N GLN A 104 5.88 -6.62 35.92
CA GLN A 104 6.18 -5.24 35.51
C GLN A 104 6.74 -5.17 34.09
N GLN A 105 7.66 -6.08 33.73
CA GLN A 105 8.27 -6.10 32.40
C GLN A 105 7.25 -6.52 31.33
N VAL A 106 6.36 -7.46 31.67
CA VAL A 106 5.26 -7.86 30.79
C VAL A 106 4.31 -6.70 30.53
N GLN A 107 3.92 -5.94 31.56
CA GLN A 107 3.04 -4.78 31.39
C GLN A 107 3.63 -3.70 30.48
N GLU A 108 4.93 -3.42 30.60
CA GLU A 108 5.61 -2.46 29.74
C GLU A 108 5.59 -2.92 28.26
N VAL A 109 5.90 -4.20 28.01
CA VAL A 109 5.86 -4.76 26.65
C VAL A 109 4.44 -4.79 26.10
N GLU A 110 3.44 -5.12 26.93
CA GLU A 110 2.03 -5.09 26.53
C GLU A 110 1.58 -3.67 26.15
N PHE A 111 2.00 -2.63 26.87
CA PHE A 111 1.68 -1.25 26.51
C PHE A 111 2.13 -0.91 25.07
N TYR A 112 3.38 -1.22 24.72
CA TYR A 112 3.87 -1.00 23.35
C TYR A 112 3.12 -1.87 22.33
N LEU A 113 2.85 -3.14 22.64
CA LEU A 113 2.10 -4.02 21.73
C LEU A 113 0.64 -3.58 21.51
N GLN A 114 0.04 -2.89 22.48
CA GLN A 114 -1.34 -2.39 22.42
C GLN A 114 -1.44 -0.99 21.78
N SER A 115 -0.37 -0.19 21.79
CA SER A 115 -0.33 1.14 21.18
C SER A 115 0.57 1.18 19.94
N PRO A 116 0.00 1.09 18.72
CA PRO A 116 0.75 1.28 17.48
C PRO A 116 1.44 2.64 17.40
N GLU A 117 0.83 3.68 17.97
CA GLU A 117 1.37 5.05 18.00
C GLU A 117 2.64 5.12 18.84
N ALA A 118 2.67 4.45 20.00
CA ALA A 118 3.85 4.42 20.86
C ALA A 118 5.04 3.74 20.18
N ILE A 119 4.82 2.60 19.49
CA ILE A 119 5.87 1.94 18.69
C ILE A 119 6.30 2.85 17.52
N GLY A 120 5.34 3.45 16.83
CA GLY A 120 5.62 4.37 15.72
C GLY A 120 6.52 5.53 16.12
N GLN A 121 6.22 6.15 17.26
CA GLN A 121 7.00 7.25 17.84
C GLN A 121 8.39 6.78 18.27
N LEU A 122 8.49 5.65 18.98
CA LEU A 122 9.78 5.09 19.38
C LEU A 122 10.70 4.86 18.17
N VAL A 123 10.16 4.30 17.09
CA VAL A 123 10.94 3.99 15.89
C VAL A 123 11.36 5.25 15.15
N ILE A 124 10.48 6.26 15.02
CA ILE A 124 10.88 7.50 14.34
C ILE A 124 11.95 8.25 15.13
N ASP A 125 11.84 8.28 16.47
CA ASP A 125 12.84 8.92 17.33
C ASP A 125 14.19 8.21 17.22
N GLN A 126 14.20 6.87 17.25
CA GLN A 126 15.42 6.08 17.01
C GLN A 126 16.05 6.36 15.65
N MET A 127 15.25 6.45 14.58
CA MET A 127 15.75 6.74 13.24
C MET A 127 16.33 8.16 13.14
N ILE A 128 15.73 9.13 13.83
CA ILE A 128 16.25 10.50 13.91
C ILE A 128 17.60 10.52 14.64
N ASP A 129 17.69 9.86 15.78
CA ASP A 129 18.92 9.78 16.56
C ASP A 129 20.05 9.09 15.78
N GLU A 130 19.75 7.99 15.09
CA GLU A 130 20.71 7.31 14.21
C GLU A 130 21.22 8.21 13.08
N ALA A 131 20.33 8.97 12.43
CA ALA A 131 20.71 9.91 11.38
C ALA A 131 21.62 11.02 11.93
N LEU A 132 21.28 11.59 13.10
CA LEU A 132 22.10 12.60 13.77
C LEU A 132 23.49 12.07 14.14
N ILE A 133 23.55 10.85 14.70
CA ILE A 133 24.81 10.20 15.07
C ILE A 133 25.65 9.92 13.83
N SER A 134 25.04 9.42 12.74
CA SER A 134 25.72 9.13 11.48
C SER A 134 26.35 10.40 10.87
N GLN A 135 25.58 11.48 10.81
CA GLN A 135 26.05 12.77 10.31
C GLN A 135 27.19 13.34 11.15
N GLU A 136 27.13 13.21 12.47
CA GLU A 136 28.18 13.68 13.36
C GLU A 136 29.44 12.78 13.29
N ALA A 137 29.27 11.47 13.12
CA ALA A 137 30.35 10.52 12.91
C ALA A 137 31.11 10.81 11.62
N GLU A 138 30.40 11.09 10.52
CA GLU A 138 31.00 11.47 9.23
C GLU A 138 31.79 12.78 9.34
N LYS A 139 31.23 13.80 9.99
CA LYS A 139 31.94 15.07 10.27
C LYS A 139 33.23 14.88 11.06
N ARG A 140 33.26 13.86 11.94
CA ARG A 140 34.41 13.51 12.77
C ARG A 140 35.36 12.52 12.09
N GLY A 141 35.07 12.09 10.87
CA GLY A 141 35.89 11.13 10.13
C GLY A 141 35.89 9.71 10.74
N ILE A 142 34.84 9.34 11.46
CA ILE A 142 34.68 7.99 12.02
C ILE A 142 34.14 7.09 10.91
N ILE A 143 34.94 6.12 10.49
CA ILE A 143 34.59 5.15 9.45
C ILE A 143 34.65 3.75 10.08
N VAL A 144 33.60 2.95 9.88
CA VAL A 144 33.57 1.56 10.30
C VAL A 144 34.03 0.69 9.14
N SER A 145 35.07 -0.09 9.34
CA SER A 145 35.51 -1.15 8.42
C SER A 145 35.14 -2.53 8.98
N ASP A 146 34.92 -3.49 8.10
CA ASP A 146 34.61 -4.89 8.45
C ASP A 146 35.70 -5.58 9.28
#